data_AF-A0A2E0J306-F1
#
_entry.id   AF-A0A2E0J306-F1
#
_cell.length_a   1.000
_cell.length_b   1.000
_cell.length_c   1.000
_cell.angle_alpha   90.00
_cell.angle_beta   90.00
_cell.angle_gamma   90.00
#
_symmetry.space_group_name_H-M   'P 1'
#
loop_
_entity.id
_entity.type
_entity.pdbx_description
1 polymer ?
#
loop_
_entity_poly.entity_id
_entity_poly.type
_entity_poly.pdbx_seq_one_letter_code
_entity_poly.pdbx_strand_id
1 'polypeptide(L)'
;MTLKTPRTPEAWRRLRVRLAASLAQSTIYSRANMRMFAIVAIIGHPLYYLCWTEFQPQGFESAWLRAFSVLIAIPMLFEHRLTRHDFWRRKVTLYWFFIVTYQLPFFFIFMSLMNEFATVWALSTMAACLLMVLIVFDWLMILVMAALGAVAACAVYELVGGDLSAQSSEVLPLVPTYIFAILAGSAFNYKTELVAREKLSAITSAVGTMAHELRTPLLGIRSGARGLQNYLPSIFEGFEMARDAGLPVKRVRTAHYRQMHAVLDRINAETEYTNVILDMLLVNSSRTTIDETSFEV
;
A
#
# COMPACT_ATOMS: atom_id res chain seq x y z
N MET A 1 7.52 -26.04 40.74
CA MET A 1 7.17 -24.61 40.78
C MET A 1 7.34 -24.06 39.38
N THR A 2 6.28 -24.12 38.56
CA THR A 2 6.31 -23.72 37.15
C THR A 2 6.18 -22.20 37.04
N LEU A 3 7.24 -21.55 36.56
CA LEU A 3 7.29 -20.12 36.29
C LEU A 3 6.23 -19.74 35.24
N LYS A 4 5.17 -19.06 35.69
CA LYS A 4 4.18 -18.42 34.82
C LYS A 4 4.86 -17.24 34.12
N THR A 5 5.09 -17.37 32.82
CA THR A 5 5.51 -16.25 31.96
C THR A 5 4.48 -15.12 32.05
N PRO A 6 4.90 -13.84 32.22
CA PRO A 6 3.96 -12.74 32.38
C PRO A 6 3.14 -12.55 31.09
N ARG A 7 1.81 -12.67 31.20
CA ARG A 7 0.87 -12.36 30.11
C ARG A 7 0.98 -10.87 29.79
N THR A 8 1.48 -10.53 28.61
CA THR A 8 1.38 -9.16 28.07
C THR A 8 -0.09 -8.76 28.04
N PRO A 9 -0.48 -7.56 28.53
CA PRO A 9 -1.88 -7.14 28.52
C PRO A 9 -2.43 -7.17 27.09
N GLU A 10 -3.66 -7.67 26.90
CA GLU A 10 -4.26 -7.85 25.56
C GLU A 10 -4.25 -6.58 24.71
N ALA A 11 -4.33 -5.40 25.34
CA ALA A 11 -4.19 -4.11 24.70
C ALA A 11 -2.83 -3.92 24.00
N TRP A 12 -1.73 -4.35 24.62
CA TRP A 12 -0.39 -4.29 24.04
C TRP A 12 -0.24 -5.24 22.85
N ARG A 13 -0.88 -6.41 22.91
CA ARG A 13 -0.91 -7.34 21.77
C ARG A 13 -1.65 -6.72 20.59
N ARG A 14 -2.85 -6.18 20.83
CA ARG A 14 -3.67 -5.50 19.80
C ARG A 14 -2.93 -4.30 19.19
N LEU A 15 -2.26 -3.49 20.02
CA LEU A 15 -1.48 -2.35 19.54
C LEU A 15 -0.29 -2.79 18.68
N ARG A 16 0.48 -3.80 19.10
CA ARG A 16 1.61 -4.32 18.31
C ARG A 16 1.16 -4.87 16.96
N VAL A 17 0.07 -5.63 16.95
CA VAL A 17 -0.50 -6.18 15.72
C VAL A 17 -0.95 -5.05 14.79
N ARG A 18 -1.63 -4.04 15.34
CA ARG A 18 -2.06 -2.86 14.57
C ARG A 18 -0.87 -2.08 13.99
N LEU A 19 0.18 -1.86 14.77
CA LEU A 19 1.38 -1.17 14.29
C LEU A 19 2.09 -1.98 13.20
N ALA A 20 2.19 -3.30 13.34
CA ALA A 20 2.77 -4.16 12.31
C ALA A 20 1.94 -4.15 11.01
N ALA A 21 0.61 -4.21 11.13
CA ALA A 21 -0.31 -4.11 9.99
C ALA A 21 -0.21 -2.74 9.31
N SER A 22 -0.14 -1.67 10.09
CA SER A 22 -0.03 -0.29 9.65
C SER A 22 1.32 -0.01 8.94
N LEU A 23 2.42 -0.57 9.44
CA LEU A 23 3.72 -0.59 8.75
C LEU A 23 3.60 -1.36 7.42
N ALA A 24 3.01 -2.55 7.42
CA ALA A 24 2.85 -3.36 6.21
C ALA A 24 2.01 -2.63 5.15
N GLN A 25 0.90 -2.01 5.55
CA GLN A 25 0.01 -1.25 4.67
C GLN A 25 0.69 0.01 4.13
N SER A 26 1.52 0.66 4.95
CA SER A 26 2.33 1.80 4.53
C SER A 26 3.21 1.46 3.32
N THR A 27 3.62 0.21 3.10
CA THR A 27 4.48 -0.16 1.94
C THR A 27 3.86 0.05 0.55
N ILE A 28 2.55 -0.10 0.44
CA ILE A 28 1.87 -0.01 -0.85
C ILE A 28 1.74 1.46 -1.24
N TYR A 29 1.36 2.30 -0.28
CA TYR A 29 1.22 3.74 -0.46
C TYR A 29 2.55 4.49 -0.42
N SER A 30 3.50 4.08 0.43
CA SER A 30 4.83 4.70 0.55
C SER A 30 5.60 4.60 -0.75
N ARG A 31 5.46 3.49 -1.49
CA ARG A 31 6.11 3.31 -2.78
C ARG A 31 5.70 4.37 -3.80
N ALA A 32 4.45 4.82 -3.80
CA ALA A 32 4.03 5.85 -4.76
C ALA A 32 4.69 7.22 -4.47
N ASN A 33 4.93 7.50 -3.18
CA ASN A 33 5.45 8.79 -2.72
C ASN A 33 6.98 8.81 -2.57
N MET A 34 7.64 7.65 -2.54
CA MET A 34 9.08 7.49 -2.31
C MET A 34 9.93 8.30 -3.27
N ARG A 35 9.72 8.11 -4.58
CA ARG A 35 10.46 8.86 -5.60
C ARG A 35 10.23 10.37 -5.52
N MET A 36 8.99 10.81 -5.33
CA MET A 36 8.67 12.25 -5.23
C MET A 36 9.34 12.87 -4.00
N PHE A 37 9.25 12.20 -2.85
CA PHE A 37 9.91 12.64 -1.62
C PHE A 37 11.43 12.72 -1.80
N ALA A 38 12.04 11.72 -2.44
CA ALA A 38 13.48 11.72 -2.71
C ALA A 38 13.91 12.93 -3.56
N ILE A 39 13.16 13.26 -4.61
CA ILE A 39 13.44 14.42 -5.47
C ILE A 39 13.37 15.71 -4.65
N VAL A 40 12.31 15.88 -3.86
CA VAL A 40 12.13 17.06 -3.00
C VAL A 40 13.26 17.17 -1.98
N ALA A 41 13.69 16.08 -1.35
CA ALA A 41 14.77 16.08 -0.38
C ALA A 41 16.14 16.40 -1.03
N ILE A 42 16.46 15.72 -2.14
CA ILE A 42 17.76 15.87 -2.83
C ILE A 42 17.94 17.28 -3.39
N ILE A 43 16.88 17.90 -3.89
CA ILE A 43 16.92 19.28 -4.42
C ILE A 43 16.76 20.29 -3.29
N GLY A 44 15.83 20.03 -2.36
CA GLY A 44 15.49 20.93 -1.28
C GLY A 44 16.65 21.19 -0.34
N HIS A 45 17.33 20.14 0.16
CA HIS A 45 18.40 20.33 1.14
C HIS A 45 19.53 21.27 0.68
N PRO A 46 20.10 21.11 -0.54
CA PRO A 46 21.08 22.04 -1.09
C PRO A 46 20.52 23.45 -1.36
N LEU A 47 19.31 23.55 -1.95
CA LEU A 47 18.71 24.85 -2.25
C LEU A 47 18.51 25.67 -0.98
N TYR A 48 17.93 25.04 0.03
CA TYR A 48 17.70 25.67 1.32
C TYR A 48 19.01 26.02 2.04
N TYR A 49 20.07 25.23 1.88
CA TYR A 49 21.38 25.56 2.43
C TYR A 49 21.90 26.88 1.85
N LEU A 50 21.78 27.07 0.53
CA LEU A 50 22.15 28.32 -0.13
C LEU A 50 21.29 29.49 0.36
N CYS A 51 19.96 29.30 0.45
CA CYS A 51 19.05 30.33 0.98
C CYS A 51 19.42 30.80 2.38
N TRP A 52 19.73 29.86 3.28
CA TRP A 52 20.01 30.16 4.69
C TRP A 52 21.48 30.49 4.99
N THR A 53 22.37 30.37 4.01
CA THR A 53 23.76 30.85 4.12
C THR A 53 23.91 32.24 3.48
N GLU A 54 23.28 32.48 2.33
CA GLU A 54 23.52 33.69 1.52
C GLU A 54 22.43 34.76 1.68
N PHE A 55 21.15 34.38 1.78
CA PHE A 55 20.02 35.34 1.75
C PHE A 55 19.47 35.68 3.13
N GLN A 56 19.34 34.68 4.01
CA GLN A 56 18.90 34.83 5.40
C GLN A 56 19.79 33.99 6.33
N PRO A 57 21.01 34.46 6.64
CA PRO A 57 21.94 33.77 7.53
C PRO A 57 21.27 33.32 8.84
N GLN A 58 21.27 32.02 9.09
CA GLN A 58 20.76 31.42 10.33
C GLN A 58 21.92 31.18 11.31
N GLY A 59 21.64 31.19 12.62
CA GLY A 59 22.67 31.05 13.66
C GLY A 59 23.37 29.68 13.63
N PHE A 60 22.62 28.63 13.30
CA PHE A 60 23.12 27.27 13.17
C PHE A 60 22.73 26.66 11.82
N GLU A 61 23.75 26.28 11.04
CA GLU A 61 23.63 25.52 9.81
C GLU A 61 24.72 24.45 9.72
N SER A 62 24.35 23.25 9.25
CA SER A 62 25.29 22.12 9.10
C SER A 62 25.20 21.49 7.72
N ALA A 63 26.24 21.70 6.92
CA ALA A 63 26.38 21.08 5.60
C ALA A 63 26.43 19.54 5.70
N TRP A 64 27.05 19.00 6.76
CA TRP A 64 27.14 17.55 6.98
C TRP A 64 25.79 16.90 7.25
N LEU A 65 24.95 17.54 8.08
CA LEU A 65 23.62 17.04 8.38
C LEU A 65 22.76 16.98 7.12
N ARG A 66 22.86 18.00 6.26
CA ARG A 66 22.15 18.06 4.97
C ARG A 66 22.71 17.05 3.96
N ALA A 67 24.03 16.91 3.86
CA ALA A 67 24.66 15.93 3.00
C ALA A 67 24.24 14.50 3.38
N PHE A 68 24.15 14.22 4.68
CA PHE A 68 23.59 12.95 5.17
C PHE A 68 22.14 12.77 4.76
N SER A 69 21.28 13.80 4.92
CA SER A 69 19.88 13.75 4.47
C SER A 69 19.74 13.47 2.97
N VAL A 70 20.58 14.07 2.14
CA VAL A 70 20.63 13.79 0.69
C VAL A 70 21.09 12.35 0.44
N LEU A 71 22.17 11.92 1.10
CA LEU A 71 22.74 10.58 0.92
C LEU A 71 21.72 9.47 1.22
N ILE A 72 21.00 9.59 2.34
CA ILE A 72 19.97 8.61 2.70
C ILE A 72 18.74 8.68 1.79
N ALA A 73 18.48 9.80 1.10
CA ALA A 73 17.37 9.93 0.16
C ALA A 73 17.66 9.31 -1.22
N ILE A 74 18.92 9.24 -1.64
CA ILE A 74 19.30 8.74 -2.98
C ILE A 74 18.75 7.33 -3.30
N PRO A 75 18.84 6.33 -2.41
CA PRO A 75 18.33 4.99 -2.73
C PRO A 75 16.82 4.96 -3.00
N MET A 76 16.05 5.93 -2.46
CA MET A 76 14.60 6.03 -2.70
C MET A 76 14.27 6.42 -4.15
N LEU A 77 15.19 7.09 -4.86
CA LEU A 77 15.00 7.41 -6.28
C LEU A 77 14.90 6.14 -7.15
N PHE A 78 15.46 5.02 -6.66
CA PHE A 78 15.50 3.72 -7.32
C PHE A 78 14.57 2.70 -6.65
N GLU A 79 13.44 3.13 -6.09
CA GLU A 79 12.47 2.30 -5.36
C GLU A 79 12.08 1.00 -6.09
N HIS A 80 11.93 1.04 -7.42
CA HIS A 80 11.57 -0.13 -8.22
C HIS A 80 12.66 -1.20 -8.22
N ARG A 81 13.94 -0.79 -8.24
CA ARG A 81 15.07 -1.72 -8.14
C ARG A 81 15.23 -2.25 -6.72
N LEU A 82 15.01 -1.37 -5.73
CA LEU A 82 15.12 -1.72 -4.31
C LEU A 82 14.09 -2.79 -3.92
N THR A 83 12.85 -2.68 -4.42
CA THR A 83 11.78 -3.64 -4.09
C THR A 83 11.81 -4.94 -4.90
N ARG A 84 12.59 -5.00 -5.98
CA ARG A 84 12.78 -6.23 -6.77
C ARG A 84 13.69 -7.24 -6.08
N HIS A 85 14.54 -6.80 -5.15
CA HIS A 85 15.44 -7.67 -4.41
C HIS A 85 14.74 -8.23 -3.16
N ASP A 86 14.65 -9.55 -3.02
CA ASP A 86 13.89 -10.22 -1.95
C ASP A 86 14.30 -9.79 -0.54
N PHE A 87 15.59 -9.52 -0.35
CA PHE A 87 16.15 -9.00 0.90
C PHE A 87 15.56 -7.64 1.32
N TRP A 88 15.33 -6.75 0.35
CA TRP A 88 14.87 -5.38 0.58
C TRP A 88 13.35 -5.27 0.60
N ARG A 89 12.62 -6.21 -0.02
CA ARG A 89 11.15 -6.22 -0.08
C ARG A 89 10.47 -6.04 1.29
N ARG A 90 11.04 -6.60 2.37
CA ARG A 90 10.55 -6.43 3.75
C ARG A 90 11.18 -5.25 4.51
N LYS A 91 12.38 -4.81 4.13
CA LYS A 91 13.14 -3.75 4.83
C LYS A 91 12.80 -2.35 4.33
N VAL A 92 12.27 -2.22 3.13
CA VAL A 92 11.88 -0.94 2.50
C VAL A 92 10.88 -0.17 3.36
N THR A 93 9.99 -0.85 4.07
CA THR A 93 9.06 -0.24 5.03
C THR A 93 9.78 0.48 6.17
N LEU A 94 10.70 -0.24 6.81
CA LEU A 94 11.45 0.26 7.94
C LEU A 94 12.33 1.42 7.49
N TYR A 95 12.97 1.25 6.33
CA TYR A 95 13.77 2.29 5.70
C TYR A 95 12.96 3.57 5.41
N TRP A 96 11.76 3.45 4.83
CA TRP A 96 10.84 4.58 4.62
C TRP A 96 10.47 5.26 5.94
N PHE A 97 10.08 4.46 6.93
CA PHE A 97 9.73 4.96 8.26
C PHE A 97 10.89 5.77 8.86
N PHE A 98 12.09 5.19 8.90
CA PHE A 98 13.27 5.87 9.45
C PHE A 98 13.61 7.16 8.72
N ILE A 99 13.59 7.16 7.38
CA ILE A 99 13.95 8.36 6.61
C ILE A 99 12.93 9.46 6.79
N VAL A 100 11.64 9.16 6.67
CA VAL A 100 10.61 10.19 6.79
C VAL A 100 10.58 10.73 8.22
N THR A 101 10.73 9.89 9.24
CA THR A 101 10.88 10.34 10.64
C THR A 101 12.13 11.20 10.83
N TYR A 102 13.26 10.82 10.25
CA TYR A 102 14.50 11.59 10.35
C TYR A 102 14.40 12.94 9.62
N GLN A 103 13.92 12.95 8.37
CA GLN A 103 13.95 14.15 7.53
C GLN A 103 12.83 15.15 7.83
N LEU A 104 11.67 14.70 8.30
CA LEU A 104 10.54 15.59 8.57
C LEU A 104 10.48 16.01 10.04
N PRO A 105 9.99 15.20 11.00
CA PRO A 105 9.88 15.67 12.37
C PRO A 105 11.25 15.87 13.02
N PHE A 106 12.21 14.95 12.88
CA PHE A 106 13.50 15.08 13.58
C PHE A 106 14.32 16.27 13.06
N PHE A 107 14.63 16.32 11.76
CA PHE A 107 15.52 17.35 11.20
C PHE A 107 14.96 18.75 11.39
N PHE A 108 13.68 18.99 11.08
CA PHE A 108 13.10 20.33 11.19
C PHE A 108 12.94 20.80 12.64
N ILE A 109 12.52 19.92 13.56
CA ILE A 109 12.43 20.27 14.99
C ILE A 109 13.83 20.54 15.54
N PHE A 110 14.82 19.69 15.23
CA PHE A 110 16.20 19.89 15.67
C PHE A 110 16.78 21.22 15.15
N MET A 111 16.61 21.51 13.86
CA MET A 111 17.07 22.77 13.29
C MET A 111 16.33 23.99 13.87
N SER A 112 15.05 23.84 14.25
CA SER A 112 14.31 24.90 14.94
C SER A 112 14.85 25.15 16.34
N LEU A 113 15.13 24.09 17.11
CA LEU A 113 15.74 24.19 18.44
C LEU A 113 17.12 24.86 18.39
N MET A 114 17.97 24.45 17.44
CA MET A 114 19.32 25.02 17.27
C MET A 114 19.31 26.48 16.81
N ASN A 115 18.18 26.98 16.31
CA ASN A 115 18.00 28.36 15.86
C ASN A 115 16.96 29.10 16.69
N GLU A 116 16.72 28.69 17.94
CA GLU A 116 15.84 29.38 18.89
C GLU A 116 14.43 29.65 18.35
N PHE A 117 13.90 28.69 17.56
CA PHE A 117 12.62 28.81 16.86
C PHE A 117 12.47 30.07 16.01
N ALA A 118 13.57 30.51 15.38
CA ALA A 118 13.53 31.56 14.36
C ALA A 118 12.36 31.34 13.40
N THR A 119 11.65 32.43 13.06
CA THR A 119 10.37 32.38 12.33
C THR A 119 10.42 31.49 11.09
N VAL A 120 11.53 31.51 10.35
CA VAL A 120 11.72 30.71 9.13
C VAL A 120 11.76 29.21 9.44
N TRP A 121 12.44 28.81 10.50
CA TRP A 121 12.50 27.41 10.94
C TRP A 121 11.19 26.96 11.57
N ALA A 122 10.52 27.82 12.36
CA ALA A 122 9.20 27.53 12.89
C ALA A 122 8.16 27.28 11.78
N LEU A 123 8.16 28.11 10.73
CA LEU A 123 7.29 27.94 9.56
C LEU A 123 7.70 26.71 8.72
N SER A 124 8.99 26.45 8.59
CA SER A 124 9.50 25.27 7.87
C SER A 124 9.10 23.97 8.57
N THR A 125 9.13 23.94 9.91
CA THR A 125 8.62 22.82 10.71
C THR A 125 7.12 22.63 10.54
N MET A 126 6.34 23.71 10.47
CA MET A 126 4.92 23.60 10.12
C MET A 126 4.72 22.98 8.73
N ALA A 127 5.46 23.45 7.73
CA ALA A 127 5.40 22.91 6.38
C ALA A 127 5.80 21.42 6.34
N ALA A 128 6.82 21.02 7.11
CA ALA A 128 7.22 19.63 7.26
C ALA A 128 6.12 18.75 7.89
N CYS A 129 5.41 19.25 8.92
CA CYS A 129 4.25 18.58 9.50
C CYS A 129 3.14 18.36 8.46
N LEU A 130 2.79 19.38 7.68
CA LEU A 130 1.77 19.28 6.62
C LEU A 130 2.19 18.31 5.51
N LEU A 131 3.46 18.38 5.09
CA LEU A 131 4.02 17.50 4.08
C LEU A 131 4.04 16.04 4.56
N MET A 132 4.36 15.80 5.83
CA MET A 132 4.29 14.48 6.45
C MET A 132 2.87 13.91 6.41
N VAL A 133 1.87 14.72 6.76
CA VAL A 133 0.45 14.32 6.66
C VAL A 133 0.09 13.98 5.21
N LEU A 134 0.54 14.75 4.23
CA LEU A 134 0.21 14.49 2.83
C LEU A 134 0.83 13.19 2.29
N ILE A 135 2.06 12.88 2.72
CA ILE A 135 2.84 11.76 2.19
C ILE A 135 2.55 10.45 2.90
N VAL A 136 2.26 10.48 4.20
CA VAL A 136 1.98 9.29 5.00
C VAL A 136 0.48 9.07 5.06
N PHE A 137 0.04 7.96 4.45
CA PHE A 137 -1.39 7.64 4.33
C PHE A 137 -2.02 7.22 5.67
N ASP A 138 -1.30 6.46 6.50
CA ASP A 138 -1.83 5.90 7.75
C ASP A 138 -1.69 6.91 8.90
N TRP A 139 -2.83 7.28 9.49
CA TRP A 139 -2.91 8.28 10.56
C TRP A 139 -2.13 7.88 11.83
N LEU A 140 -2.09 6.58 12.18
CA LEU A 140 -1.39 6.11 13.36
C LEU A 140 0.11 6.23 13.13
N MET A 141 0.59 5.93 11.92
CA MET A 141 2.00 6.11 11.57
C MET A 141 2.41 7.57 11.62
N ILE A 142 1.58 8.51 11.15
CA ILE A 142 1.84 9.94 11.27
C ILE A 142 2.11 10.32 12.73
N LEU A 143 1.24 9.90 13.65
CA LEU A 143 1.39 10.21 15.08
C LEU A 143 2.65 9.58 15.68
N VAL A 144 2.93 8.31 15.37
CA VAL A 144 4.10 7.61 15.88
C VAL A 144 5.39 8.24 15.36
N MET A 145 5.45 8.54 14.06
CA MET A 145 6.62 9.17 13.42
C MET A 145 6.84 10.60 13.94
N ALA A 146 5.77 11.38 14.12
CA ALA A 146 5.83 12.71 14.71
C ALA A 146 6.41 12.65 16.14
N ALA A 147 5.86 11.78 16.98
CA ALA A 147 6.28 11.64 18.37
C ALA A 147 7.73 11.16 18.47
N LEU A 148 8.12 10.13 17.71
CA LEU A 148 9.49 9.61 17.72
C LEU A 148 10.49 10.64 17.21
N GLY A 149 10.18 11.36 16.13
CA GLY A 149 11.06 12.39 15.59
C GLY A 149 11.22 13.56 16.54
N ALA A 150 10.12 14.03 17.15
CA ALA A 150 10.16 15.11 18.14
C ALA A 150 10.96 14.73 19.38
N VAL A 151 10.70 13.56 19.97
CA VAL A 151 11.44 13.07 21.14
C VAL A 151 12.93 12.91 20.83
N ALA A 152 13.26 12.34 19.66
CA ALA A 152 14.65 12.19 19.24
C ALA A 152 15.34 13.54 19.04
N ALA A 153 14.66 14.52 18.44
CA ALA A 153 15.22 15.86 18.22
C ALA A 153 15.50 16.57 19.53
N CYS A 154 14.54 16.58 20.46
CA CYS A 154 14.72 17.16 21.79
C CYS A 154 15.85 16.48 22.57
N ALA A 155 15.92 15.14 22.52
CA ALA A 155 16.98 14.40 23.20
C ALA A 155 18.37 14.71 22.64
N VAL A 156 18.52 14.79 21.31
CA VAL A 156 19.80 15.14 20.68
C VAL A 156 20.19 16.59 20.98
N TYR A 157 19.23 17.52 20.99
CA TYR A 157 19.48 18.93 21.32
C TYR A 157 20.03 19.10 22.75
N GLU A 158 19.43 18.45 23.74
CA GLU A 158 19.94 18.40 25.12
C GLU A 158 21.34 17.78 25.20
N LEU A 159 21.59 16.67 24.48
CA LEU A 159 22.89 16.00 24.45
C LEU A 159 24.01 16.86 23.84
N VAL A 160 23.68 17.77 22.93
CA VAL A 160 24.63 18.70 22.30
C VAL A 160 24.83 19.96 23.16
N GLY A 161 24.17 20.06 24.32
CA GLY A 161 24.33 21.14 25.30
C GLY A 161 23.29 22.25 25.18
N GLY A 162 22.22 22.02 24.43
CA GLY A 162 21.06 22.92 24.39
C GLY A 162 20.22 22.84 25.67
N ASP A 163 19.58 23.95 26.04
CA ASP A 163 18.66 24.01 27.18
C ASP A 163 17.21 24.20 26.68
N LEU A 164 16.37 23.16 26.82
CA LEU A 164 14.94 23.22 26.47
C LEU A 164 14.16 24.18 27.36
N SER A 165 14.59 24.36 28.62
CA SER A 165 13.89 25.21 29.57
C SER A 165 14.05 26.70 29.23
N ALA A 166 15.24 27.07 28.73
CA ALA A 166 15.54 28.42 28.27
C ALA A 166 14.67 28.86 27.09
N GLN A 167 14.27 27.93 26.21
CA GLN A 167 13.45 28.22 25.02
C GLN A 167 11.95 27.97 25.21
N SER A 168 11.51 27.77 26.45
CA SER A 168 10.11 27.43 26.73
C SER A 168 9.13 28.53 26.31
N SER A 169 9.54 29.81 26.34
CA SER A 169 8.73 30.96 25.91
C SER A 169 8.44 30.97 24.42
N GLU A 170 9.38 30.55 23.57
CA GLU A 170 9.22 30.52 22.11
C GLU A 170 8.47 29.26 21.65
N VAL A 171 8.69 28.13 22.33
CA VAL A 171 8.12 26.83 21.98
C VAL A 171 6.66 26.71 22.39
N LEU A 172 6.31 27.18 23.60
CA LEU A 172 4.99 26.95 24.19
C LEU A 172 3.82 27.44 23.31
N PRO A 173 3.90 28.60 22.62
CA PRO A 173 2.86 29.04 21.69
C PRO A 173 2.74 28.19 20.41
N LEU A 174 3.84 27.60 19.94
CA LEU A 174 3.91 26.84 18.68
C LEU A 174 3.42 25.40 18.82
N VAL A 175 3.61 24.80 20.00
CA VAL A 175 3.23 23.41 20.28
C VAL A 175 1.75 23.12 19.97
N PRO A 176 0.77 23.93 20.46
CA PRO A 176 -0.62 23.72 20.10
C PRO A 176 -0.88 23.79 18.59
N THR A 177 -0.16 24.66 17.87
CA THR A 177 -0.32 24.80 16.43
C THR A 177 0.19 23.57 15.68
N TYR A 178 1.35 23.03 16.06
CA TYR A 178 1.88 21.80 15.48
C TYR A 178 1.03 20.57 15.82
N ILE A 179 0.59 20.45 17.07
CA ILE A 179 -0.34 19.40 17.50
C ILE A 179 -1.63 19.48 16.69
N PHE A 180 -2.19 20.68 16.53
CA PHE A 180 -3.39 20.88 15.71
C PHE A 180 -3.17 20.43 14.27
N ALA A 181 -2.07 20.85 13.62
CA ALA A 181 -1.78 20.47 12.25
C ALA A 181 -1.68 18.95 12.07
N ILE A 182 -0.97 18.28 12.98
CA ILE A 182 -0.81 16.82 12.96
C ILE A 182 -2.13 16.10 13.25
N LEU A 183 -2.89 16.51 14.28
CA LEU A 183 -4.14 15.87 14.66
C LEU A 183 -5.24 16.09 13.61
N ALA A 184 -5.43 17.33 13.16
CA ALA A 184 -6.41 17.65 12.14
C ALA A 184 -6.08 16.92 10.84
N GLY A 185 -4.83 17.00 10.38
CA GLY A 185 -4.35 16.30 9.19
C GLY A 185 -4.55 14.79 9.28
N SER A 186 -4.18 14.18 10.41
CA SER A 186 -4.37 12.75 10.67
C SER A 186 -5.85 12.35 10.67
N ALA A 187 -6.74 13.17 11.24
CA ALA A 187 -8.18 12.91 11.27
C ALA A 187 -8.80 12.96 9.86
N PHE A 188 -8.37 13.88 9.01
CA PHE A 188 -8.81 13.94 7.61
C PHE A 188 -8.27 12.76 6.80
N ASN A 189 -7.00 12.38 7.00
CA ASN A 189 -6.43 11.19 6.36
C ASN A 189 -7.17 9.92 6.76
N TYR A 190 -7.52 9.76 8.03
CA TYR A 190 -8.30 8.62 8.51
C TYR A 190 -9.62 8.43 7.75
N LYS A 191 -10.35 9.53 7.49
CA LYS A 191 -11.61 9.47 6.73
C LYS A 191 -11.37 9.04 5.28
N THR A 192 -10.37 9.62 4.61
CA THR A 192 -10.00 9.25 3.24
C THR A 192 -9.58 7.78 3.15
N GLU A 193 -8.79 7.34 4.12
CA GLU A 193 -8.35 5.96 4.25
C GLU A 193 -9.52 5.01 4.45
N LEU A 194 -10.46 5.32 5.34
CA LEU A 194 -11.64 4.52 5.60
C LEU A 194 -12.50 4.37 4.33
N VAL A 195 -12.78 5.46 3.63
CA VAL A 195 -13.55 5.44 2.38
C VAL A 195 -12.84 4.62 1.29
N ALA A 196 -11.52 4.70 1.19
CA ALA A 196 -10.76 3.89 0.24
C ALA A 196 -10.85 2.39 0.57
N ARG A 197 -10.76 2.03 1.86
CA ARG A 197 -10.91 0.65 2.34
C ARG A 197 -12.32 0.11 2.09
N GLU A 198 -13.36 0.88 2.39
CA GLU A 198 -14.75 0.50 2.15
C GLU A 198 -15.04 0.27 0.66
N LYS A 199 -14.53 1.15 -0.22
CA LYS A 199 -14.65 0.98 -1.68
C LYS A 199 -13.98 -0.31 -2.16
N LEU A 200 -12.77 -0.58 -1.69
CA LEU A 200 -12.07 -1.83 -2.04
C LEU A 200 -12.85 -3.05 -1.54
N SER A 201 -13.33 -3.03 -0.30
CA SER A 201 -14.14 -4.12 0.25
C SER A 201 -15.43 -4.35 -0.54
N ALA A 202 -16.10 -3.29 -0.98
CA ALA A 202 -17.31 -3.41 -1.80
C ALA A 202 -17.00 -4.05 -3.16
N ILE A 203 -15.90 -3.65 -3.81
CA ILE A 203 -15.44 -4.23 -5.07
C ILE A 203 -15.10 -5.72 -4.89
N THR A 204 -14.33 -6.07 -3.85
CA THR A 204 -13.94 -7.47 -3.60
C THR A 204 -15.15 -8.36 -3.34
N SER A 205 -16.12 -7.88 -2.57
CA SER A 205 -17.38 -8.60 -2.33
C SER A 205 -18.20 -8.76 -3.61
N ALA A 206 -18.32 -7.70 -4.42
CA ALA A 206 -19.04 -7.77 -5.70
C ALA A 206 -18.39 -8.76 -6.67
N VAL A 207 -17.06 -8.77 -6.79
CA VAL A 207 -16.31 -9.75 -7.59
C VAL A 207 -16.52 -11.17 -7.06
N GLY A 208 -16.52 -11.33 -5.72
CA GLY A 208 -16.80 -12.61 -5.05
C GLY A 208 -18.15 -13.20 -5.44
N THR A 209 -19.21 -12.40 -5.30
CA THR A 209 -20.58 -12.77 -5.67
C THR A 209 -20.69 -13.01 -7.18
N MET A 210 -20.16 -12.12 -8.02
CA MET A 210 -20.18 -12.30 -9.49
C MET A 210 -19.51 -13.59 -9.92
N ALA A 211 -18.36 -13.94 -9.34
CA ALA A 211 -17.68 -15.19 -9.67
C ALA A 211 -18.51 -16.43 -9.29
N HIS A 212 -19.19 -16.39 -8.13
CA HIS A 212 -20.08 -17.47 -7.72
C HIS A 212 -21.30 -17.58 -8.65
N GLU A 213 -21.93 -16.46 -8.99
CA GLU A 213 -23.09 -16.41 -9.89
C GLU A 213 -22.74 -16.82 -11.33
N LEU A 214 -21.51 -16.58 -11.80
CA LEU A 214 -21.06 -16.99 -13.14
C LEU A 214 -20.66 -18.47 -13.21
N ARG A 215 -20.19 -19.07 -12.11
CA ARG A 215 -19.78 -20.48 -12.10
C ARG A 215 -20.94 -21.42 -12.43
N THR A 216 -22.13 -21.13 -11.92
CA THR A 216 -23.34 -21.95 -12.15
C THR A 216 -23.77 -22.03 -13.63
N PRO A 217 -23.99 -20.92 -14.36
CA PRO A 217 -24.32 -20.98 -15.78
C PRO A 217 -23.19 -21.54 -16.63
N LEU A 218 -21.91 -21.31 -16.29
CA LEU A 218 -20.77 -21.92 -16.99
C LEU A 218 -20.75 -23.44 -16.86
N LEU A 219 -21.02 -23.97 -15.66
CA LEU A 219 -21.19 -25.41 -15.44
C LEU A 219 -22.35 -25.97 -16.27
N GLY A 220 -23.46 -25.23 -16.36
CA GLY A 220 -24.58 -25.56 -17.24
C GLY A 220 -24.19 -25.65 -18.71
N ILE A 221 -23.52 -24.62 -19.23
CA ILE A 221 -23.03 -24.57 -20.62
C ILE A 221 -22.08 -25.73 -20.92
N ARG A 222 -21.12 -25.98 -20.04
CA ARG A 222 -20.15 -27.08 -20.17
C ARG A 222 -20.82 -28.45 -20.13
N SER A 223 -21.77 -28.65 -19.21
CA SER A 223 -22.55 -29.88 -19.13
C SER A 223 -23.34 -30.14 -20.41
N GLY A 224 -24.02 -29.12 -20.93
CA GLY A 224 -24.73 -29.20 -22.21
C GLY A 224 -23.82 -29.51 -23.40
N ALA A 225 -22.66 -28.83 -23.49
CA ALA A 225 -21.69 -29.06 -24.54
C ALA A 225 -21.11 -30.48 -24.50
N ARG A 226 -20.79 -30.99 -23.31
CA ARG A 226 -20.33 -32.38 -23.11
C ARG A 226 -21.41 -33.40 -23.44
N GLY A 227 -22.65 -33.14 -23.07
CA GLY A 227 -23.79 -33.98 -23.45
C GLY A 227 -23.91 -34.10 -24.96
N LEU A 228 -23.88 -32.97 -25.68
CA LEU A 228 -23.88 -32.96 -27.14
C LEU A 228 -22.67 -33.70 -27.71
N GLN A 229 -21.47 -33.52 -27.17
CA GLN A 229 -20.27 -34.25 -27.62
C GLN A 229 -20.42 -35.76 -27.53
N ASN A 230 -21.10 -36.27 -26.50
CA ASN A 230 -21.29 -37.70 -26.28
C ASN A 230 -22.33 -38.31 -27.22
N TYR A 231 -23.42 -37.59 -27.52
CA TYR A 231 -24.53 -38.13 -28.31
C TYR A 231 -24.50 -37.77 -29.80
N LEU A 232 -23.84 -36.65 -30.17
CA LEU A 232 -23.77 -36.19 -31.56
C LEU A 232 -23.16 -37.24 -32.52
N PRO A 233 -22.08 -37.98 -32.17
CA PRO A 233 -21.54 -39.02 -33.04
C PRO A 233 -22.56 -40.11 -33.38
N SER A 234 -23.25 -40.66 -32.37
CA SER A 234 -24.25 -41.71 -32.55
C SER A 234 -25.47 -41.24 -33.35
N ILE A 235 -25.87 -39.97 -33.17
CA ILE A 235 -26.93 -39.36 -33.99
C ILE A 235 -26.50 -39.33 -35.47
N PHE A 236 -25.25 -38.93 -35.75
CA PHE A 236 -24.72 -38.89 -37.11
C PHE A 236 -24.57 -40.28 -37.74
N GLU A 237 -24.10 -41.28 -36.97
CA GLU A 237 -24.07 -42.68 -37.43
C GLU A 237 -25.48 -43.16 -37.82
N GLY A 238 -26.49 -42.86 -37.00
CA GLY A 238 -27.88 -43.19 -37.33
C GLY A 238 -28.40 -42.50 -38.59
N PHE A 239 -28.03 -41.22 -38.82
CA PHE A 239 -28.36 -40.51 -40.06
C PHE A 239 -27.71 -41.13 -41.30
N GLU A 240 -26.44 -41.54 -41.20
CA GLU A 240 -25.73 -42.21 -42.29
C GLU A 240 -26.36 -43.56 -42.61
N MET A 241 -26.69 -44.38 -41.59
CA MET A 241 -27.40 -45.66 -41.77
C MET A 241 -28.78 -45.49 -42.44
N ALA A 242 -29.56 -44.49 -42.02
CA ALA A 242 -30.87 -44.21 -42.61
C ALA A 242 -30.76 -43.80 -44.09
N ARG A 243 -29.73 -43.02 -44.43
CA ARG A 243 -29.44 -42.65 -45.82
C ARG A 243 -29.07 -43.87 -46.64
N ASP A 244 -28.19 -44.73 -46.12
CA ASP A 244 -27.72 -45.92 -46.82
C ASP A 244 -28.87 -46.94 -47.03
N ALA A 245 -29.87 -46.94 -46.15
CA ALA A 245 -31.12 -47.70 -46.29
C ALA A 245 -32.16 -47.06 -47.24
N GLY A 246 -31.85 -45.91 -47.87
CA GLY A 246 -32.74 -45.24 -48.82
C GLY A 246 -33.92 -44.48 -48.20
N LEU A 247 -33.89 -44.20 -46.89
CA LEU A 247 -34.93 -43.40 -46.23
C LEU A 247 -34.82 -41.92 -46.62
N PRO A 248 -35.94 -41.18 -46.66
CA PRO A 248 -35.96 -39.76 -47.06
C PRO A 248 -35.41 -38.85 -45.96
N VAL A 249 -34.09 -38.83 -45.76
CA VAL A 249 -33.40 -37.98 -44.78
C VAL A 249 -32.63 -36.83 -45.46
N LYS A 250 -32.59 -35.66 -44.81
CA LYS A 250 -31.85 -34.49 -45.31
C LYS A 250 -30.34 -34.73 -45.20
N ARG A 251 -29.61 -34.57 -46.32
CA ARG A 251 -28.15 -34.74 -46.34
C ARG A 251 -27.45 -33.67 -45.50
N VAL A 252 -26.71 -34.09 -44.47
CA VAL A 252 -25.78 -33.24 -43.74
C VAL A 252 -24.37 -33.46 -44.30
N ARG A 253 -23.68 -32.38 -44.68
CA ARG A 253 -22.30 -32.48 -45.18
C ARG A 253 -21.34 -32.77 -44.03
N THR A 254 -20.34 -33.63 -44.25
CA THR A 254 -19.28 -33.94 -43.27
C THR A 254 -18.56 -32.70 -42.76
N ALA A 255 -18.47 -31.63 -43.56
CA ALA A 255 -17.92 -30.34 -43.13
C ALA A 255 -18.71 -29.71 -41.98
N HIS A 256 -20.04 -29.76 -42.01
CA HIS A 256 -20.89 -29.25 -40.92
C HIS A 256 -20.76 -30.09 -39.64
N TYR A 257 -20.60 -31.41 -39.78
CA TYR A 257 -20.34 -32.29 -38.64
C TYR A 257 -19.04 -31.92 -37.91
N ARG A 258 -17.93 -31.77 -38.67
CA ARG A 258 -16.65 -31.32 -38.09
C ARG A 258 -16.77 -29.95 -37.44
N GLN A 259 -17.54 -29.05 -38.05
CA GLN A 259 -17.79 -27.72 -37.50
C GLN A 259 -18.57 -27.77 -36.18
N MET A 260 -19.59 -28.64 -36.08
CA MET A 260 -20.35 -28.84 -34.84
C MET A 260 -19.45 -29.35 -33.71
N HIS A 261 -18.61 -30.35 -33.97
CA HIS A 261 -17.62 -30.83 -32.99
C HIS A 261 -16.66 -29.71 -32.57
N ALA A 262 -16.10 -28.97 -33.53
CA ALA A 262 -15.18 -27.87 -33.25
C ALA A 262 -15.83 -26.70 -32.47
N VAL A 263 -17.15 -26.50 -32.57
CA VAL A 263 -17.88 -25.52 -31.74
C VAL A 263 -18.01 -26.02 -30.30
N LEU A 264 -18.33 -27.30 -30.11
CA LEU A 264 -18.43 -27.89 -28.76
C LEU A 264 -17.09 -27.88 -28.04
N ASP A 265 -15.99 -28.20 -28.75
CA ASP A 265 -14.62 -28.09 -28.21
C ASP A 265 -14.29 -26.65 -27.80
N ARG A 266 -14.66 -25.67 -28.63
CA ARG A 266 -14.48 -24.25 -28.31
C ARG A 266 -15.29 -23.82 -27.09
N ILE A 267 -16.54 -24.25 -26.96
CA ILE A 267 -17.36 -23.94 -25.78
C ILE A 267 -16.69 -24.49 -24.52
N ASN A 268 -16.21 -25.74 -24.55
CA ASN A 268 -15.51 -26.33 -23.42
C ASN A 268 -14.23 -25.52 -23.07
N ALA A 269 -13.40 -25.20 -24.05
CA ALA A 269 -12.19 -24.41 -23.84
C ALA A 269 -12.48 -23.01 -23.29
N GLU A 270 -13.50 -22.32 -23.81
CA GLU A 270 -13.88 -20.98 -23.35
C GLU A 270 -14.42 -20.98 -21.92
N THR A 271 -15.23 -21.99 -21.56
CA THR A 271 -15.73 -22.13 -20.18
C THR A 271 -14.60 -22.45 -19.19
N GLU A 272 -13.62 -23.25 -19.59
CA GLU A 272 -12.45 -23.57 -18.76
C GLU A 272 -11.56 -22.33 -18.58
N TYR A 273 -11.28 -21.62 -19.67
CA TYR A 273 -10.55 -20.35 -19.64
C TYR A 273 -11.22 -19.31 -18.73
N THR A 274 -12.54 -19.17 -18.84
CA THR A 274 -13.31 -18.23 -18.00
C THR A 274 -13.22 -18.60 -16.51
N ASN A 275 -13.29 -19.89 -16.17
CA ASN A 275 -13.13 -20.34 -14.77
C ASN A 275 -11.73 -20.00 -14.23
N VAL A 276 -10.67 -20.18 -15.02
CA VAL A 276 -9.30 -19.80 -14.62
C VAL A 276 -9.20 -18.30 -14.36
N ILE A 277 -9.82 -17.47 -15.21
CA ILE A 277 -9.87 -16.01 -14.98
C ILE A 277 -10.62 -15.68 -13.69
N LEU A 278 -11.79 -16.29 -13.47
CA LEU A 278 -12.58 -16.08 -12.25
C LEU A 278 -11.78 -16.46 -11.00
N ASP A 279 -11.10 -17.60 -11.02
CA ASP A 279 -10.27 -18.04 -9.90
C ASP A 279 -9.08 -17.08 -9.68
N MET A 280 -8.44 -16.59 -10.74
CA MET A 280 -7.37 -15.59 -10.62
C MET A 280 -7.88 -14.26 -10.04
N LEU A 281 -9.06 -13.80 -10.45
CA LEU A 281 -9.69 -12.59 -9.92
C LEU A 281 -10.04 -12.75 -8.44
N LEU A 282 -10.55 -13.91 -8.04
CA LEU A 282 -10.84 -14.26 -6.64
C LEU A 282 -9.58 -14.34 -5.78
N VAL A 283 -8.51 -14.93 -6.29
CA VAL A 283 -7.21 -14.99 -5.58
C VAL A 283 -6.60 -13.59 -5.43
N ASN A 284 -6.74 -12.74 -6.45
CA ASN A 284 -6.23 -11.36 -6.37
C ASN A 284 -7.08 -10.48 -5.45
N SER A 285 -8.42 -10.65 -5.44
CA SER A 285 -9.31 -9.90 -4.55
C SER A 285 -9.17 -10.33 -3.09
N SER A 286 -8.99 -11.63 -2.82
CA SER A 286 -8.76 -12.16 -1.47
C SER A 286 -7.39 -11.79 -0.89
N ARG A 287 -6.39 -11.49 -1.73
CA ARG A 287 -5.10 -10.94 -1.28
C ARG A 287 -5.15 -9.48 -0.85
N THR A 288 -6.10 -8.70 -1.34
CA THR A 288 -6.30 -7.30 -0.94
C THR A 288 -7.13 -7.15 0.33
N THR A 289 -8.00 -8.10 0.62
CA THR A 289 -8.59 -8.27 1.96
C THR A 289 -7.52 -8.91 2.84
N ILE A 290 -6.89 -8.12 3.70
CA ILE A 290 -6.15 -8.67 4.83
C ILE A 290 -7.09 -9.65 5.52
N ASP A 291 -6.72 -10.92 5.56
CA ASP A 291 -7.53 -11.99 6.12
C ASP A 291 -7.70 -11.74 7.62
N GLU A 292 -8.78 -11.07 8.01
CA GLU A 292 -9.09 -10.74 9.41
C GLU A 292 -9.23 -12.02 10.26
N THR A 293 -9.50 -13.18 9.63
CA THR A 293 -9.59 -14.48 10.32
C THR A 293 -8.22 -15.12 10.59
N SER A 294 -7.16 -14.71 9.88
CA SER A 294 -5.78 -15.13 10.18
C SER A 294 -5.20 -14.50 11.46
N PHE A 295 -5.96 -13.60 12.10
CA PHE A 295 -5.58 -12.90 13.33
C PHE A 295 -6.36 -13.33 14.58
N GLU A 296 -7.24 -14.32 14.46
CA GLU A 296 -7.91 -14.97 15.60
C GLU A 296 -7.23 -16.28 15.98
N VAL A 297 -6.02 -16.20 16.54
CA VAL A 297 -5.43 -17.26 17.41
C VAL A 297 -4.68 -16.64 18.58
#